data_AF-A0A966YVF1-F1
#
_entry.id   AF-A0A966YVF1-F1
#
_cell.length_a   1.000
_cell.length_b   1.000
_cell.length_c   1.000
_cell.angle_alpha   90.00
_cell.angle_beta   90.00
_cell.angle_gamma   90.00
#
_symmetry.space_group_name_H-M   'P 1'
#
loop_
_entity.id
_entity.type
_entity.pdbx_description
1 polymer ?
#
loop_
_entity_poly.entity_id
_entity_poly.type
_entity_poly.pdbx_seq_one_letter_code
_entity_poly.pdbx_strand_id
1 'polypeptide(L)'
;MKAIEGLDVAQMGSHGLLLRTDTYAPAVLGAAIRNLALDGVADVVPAETTLLVRCDHAAAQQEVQQRLEKLIASYDESPSRVERDPIEIPVRYDGEDLAFVAEACSLSEEELIQRHLGT
;
A
#
# COMPACT_ATOMS: atom_id res chain seq x y z
N MET A 1 -10.07 -10.42 -22.41
CA MET A 1 -9.27 -10.35 -21.17
C MET A 1 -10.25 -9.94 -20.08
N LYS A 2 -10.67 -10.85 -19.20
CA LYS A 2 -11.57 -10.47 -18.10
C LYS A 2 -10.71 -9.76 -17.06
N ALA A 3 -11.09 -8.54 -16.70
CA ALA A 3 -10.54 -7.87 -15.54
C ALA A 3 -10.73 -8.81 -14.33
N ILE A 4 -9.70 -8.93 -13.51
CA ILE A 4 -9.80 -9.57 -12.21
C ILE A 4 -10.64 -8.59 -11.40
N GLU A 5 -11.81 -9.01 -10.92
CA GLU A 5 -12.68 -8.12 -10.15
C GLU A 5 -11.88 -7.52 -8.98
N GLY A 6 -11.89 -6.20 -8.86
CA GLY A 6 -11.23 -5.50 -7.76
C GLY A 6 -9.78 -5.06 -7.96
N LEU A 7 -9.19 -5.23 -9.15
CA LEU A 7 -7.92 -4.58 -9.49
C LEU A 7 -7.92 -3.95 -10.89
N ASP A 8 -7.69 -2.63 -10.94
CA ASP A 8 -7.59 -1.86 -12.18
C ASP A 8 -6.17 -1.30 -12.37
N VAL A 9 -5.65 -1.38 -13.60
CA VAL A 9 -4.29 -0.94 -13.95
C VAL A 9 -4.38 0.19 -14.96
N ALA A 10 -3.89 1.37 -14.58
CA ALA A 10 -3.86 2.55 -15.42
C ALA A 10 -2.42 3.06 -15.63
N GLN A 11 -2.15 3.65 -16.79
CA GLN A 11 -0.91 4.39 -17.01
C GLN A 11 -0.91 5.67 -16.18
N MET A 12 0.20 5.94 -15.51
CA MET A 12 0.47 7.14 -14.73
C MET A 12 1.73 7.80 -15.30
N GLY A 13 1.49 8.74 -16.23
CA GLY A 13 2.57 9.34 -17.02
C GLY A 13 3.28 8.33 -17.94
N SER A 14 4.49 8.68 -18.37
CA SER A 14 5.27 7.89 -19.34
C SER A 14 6.10 6.76 -18.73
N HIS A 15 6.12 6.63 -17.40
CA HIS A 15 7.01 5.72 -16.67
C HIS A 15 6.34 5.11 -15.44
N GLY A 16 5.00 5.10 -15.37
CA GLY A 16 4.29 4.69 -14.17
C GLY A 16 3.05 3.86 -14.49
N LEU A 17 2.78 2.86 -13.67
CA LEU A 17 1.53 2.11 -13.67
C LEU A 17 0.90 2.26 -12.31
N LEU A 18 -0.33 2.76 -12.26
CA LEU A 18 -1.12 2.87 -11.05
C LEU A 18 -2.09 1.70 -11.00
N LEU A 19 -1.89 0.84 -10.02
CA LEU A 19 -2.79 -0.26 -9.70
C LEU A 19 -3.74 0.22 -8.60
N ARG A 20 -5.04 0.03 -8.79
CA ARG A 20 -6.10 0.40 -7.83
C ARG A 20 -6.78 -0.86 -7.35
N THR A 21 -6.82 -1.08 -6.03
CA THR A 21 -7.48 -2.23 -5.42
C THR A 21 -8.49 -1.83 -4.36
N ASP A 22 -9.59 -2.58 -4.32
CA ASP A 22 -10.47 -2.73 -3.15
C ASP A 22 -10.31 -4.09 -2.45
N THR A 23 -9.64 -5.04 -3.11
CA THR A 23 -9.58 -6.44 -2.70
C THR A 23 -8.26 -6.79 -2.00
N TYR A 24 -7.13 -6.31 -2.51
CA TYR A 24 -5.81 -6.65 -2.00
C TYR A 24 -5.20 -5.53 -1.15
N ALA A 25 -4.48 -5.89 -0.09
CA ALA A 25 -3.68 -4.91 0.65
C ALA A 25 -2.50 -4.41 -0.20
N PRO A 26 -2.38 -3.10 -0.55
CA PRO A 26 -1.32 -2.64 -1.45
C PRO A 26 0.09 -2.88 -0.93
N ALA A 27 0.30 -2.86 0.39
CA ALA A 27 1.59 -3.16 1.00
C ALA A 27 2.04 -4.61 0.75
N VAL A 28 1.11 -5.57 0.80
CA VAL A 28 1.38 -6.99 0.57
C VAL A 28 1.63 -7.24 -0.92
N LEU A 29 0.74 -6.74 -1.78
CA LEU A 29 0.91 -6.83 -3.24
C LEU A 29 2.21 -6.16 -3.70
N GLY A 30 2.53 -5.00 -3.15
CA GLY A 30 3.78 -4.29 -3.42
C GLY A 30 5.02 -5.07 -3.00
N ALA A 31 4.98 -5.75 -1.84
CA ALA A 31 6.06 -6.64 -1.42
C ALA A 31 6.21 -7.84 -2.38
N ALA A 32 5.10 -8.46 -2.82
CA ALA A 32 5.12 -9.54 -3.79
C ALA A 32 5.74 -9.10 -5.13
N ILE A 33 5.33 -7.94 -5.65
CA ILE A 33 5.88 -7.39 -6.91
C ILE A 33 7.37 -7.07 -6.77
N ARG A 34 7.82 -6.51 -5.64
CA ARG A 34 9.25 -6.28 -5.39
C ARG A 34 10.05 -7.58 -5.39
N ASN A 35 9.52 -8.64 -4.78
CA ASN A 35 10.19 -9.94 -4.71
C ASN A 35 10.36 -10.62 -6.09
N LEU A 36 9.51 -10.27 -7.07
CA LEU A 36 9.63 -10.78 -8.43
C LEU A 36 10.78 -10.16 -9.22
N ALA A 37 11.34 -9.03 -8.76
CA ALA A 37 12.47 -8.35 -9.39
C ALA A 37 12.28 -8.19 -10.91
N LEU A 38 11.09 -7.73 -11.32
CA LEU A 38 10.75 -7.57 -12.72
C LEU A 38 11.70 -6.58 -13.40
N ASP A 39 12.29 -7.02 -14.51
CA ASP A 39 13.11 -6.14 -15.35
C ASP A 39 12.32 -4.90 -15.80
N GLY A 40 12.97 -3.74 -15.79
CA GLY A 40 12.36 -2.44 -16.08
C GLY A 40 11.54 -1.81 -14.95
N VAL A 41 11.43 -2.44 -13.77
CA VAL A 41 10.82 -1.83 -12.57
C VAL A 41 11.88 -1.11 -11.75
N ALA A 42 11.70 0.21 -11.61
CA ALA A 42 12.58 1.08 -10.82
C ALA A 42 12.14 1.19 -9.36
N ASP A 43 10.82 1.20 -9.10
CA ASP A 43 10.28 1.36 -7.75
C ASP A 43 8.85 0.83 -7.63
N VAL A 44 8.44 0.48 -6.42
CA VAL A 44 7.11 -0.03 -6.08
C VAL A 44 6.63 0.66 -4.79
N VAL A 45 5.64 1.55 -4.93
CA VAL A 45 5.21 2.48 -3.89
C VAL A 45 3.75 2.19 -3.49
N PRO A 46 3.51 1.48 -2.37
CA PRO A 46 2.17 1.24 -1.86
C PRO A 46 1.59 2.49 -1.19
N ALA A 47 0.28 2.65 -1.29
CA ALA A 47 -0.54 3.63 -0.57
C ALA A 47 -1.76 2.91 0.06
N GLU A 48 -2.80 3.66 0.41
CA GLU A 48 -4.00 3.12 1.09
C GLU A 48 -4.75 2.09 0.22
N THR A 49 -5.17 2.48 -0.98
CA THR A 49 -5.94 1.65 -1.93
C THR A 49 -5.28 1.57 -3.31
N THR A 50 -4.06 2.08 -3.43
CA THR A 50 -3.32 2.12 -4.69
C THR A 50 -1.88 1.65 -4.53
N LEU A 51 -1.30 1.19 -5.63
CA LEU A 51 0.09 0.80 -5.74
C LEU A 51 0.66 1.40 -7.02
N LEU A 52 1.67 2.26 -6.90
CA LEU A 52 2.39 2.79 -8.04
C LEU A 52 3.60 1.90 -8.33
N VAL A 53 3.68 1.38 -9.55
CA VAL A 53 4.89 0.75 -10.09
C VAL A 53 5.56 1.74 -11.02
N ARG A 54 6.78 2.17 -10.69
CA ARG A 54 7.59 3.05 -11.53
C ARG A 54 8.51 2.21 -12.40
N CYS A 55 8.57 2.55 -13.67
CA CYS A 55 9.46 1.94 -14.65
C CYS A 55 10.67 2.85 -14.92
N ASP A 56 11.78 2.26 -15.31
CA ASP A 56 13.02 2.96 -15.61
C ASP A 56 12.99 3.75 -16.94
N HIS A 57 12.26 3.25 -17.94
CA HIS A 57 12.04 3.91 -19.23
C HIS A 57 10.65 3.62 -19.82
N ALA A 58 10.18 4.46 -20.74
CA ALA A 58 8.82 4.37 -21.29
C ALA A 58 8.52 3.03 -21.99
N ALA A 59 9.50 2.44 -22.68
CA ALA A 59 9.31 1.13 -23.31
C ALA A 59 9.09 -0.01 -22.29
N ALA A 60 9.67 0.08 -21.08
CA ALA A 60 9.49 -0.93 -20.04
C ALA A 60 8.07 -0.91 -19.48
N GLN A 61 7.42 0.25 -19.44
CA GLN A 61 6.05 0.40 -18.92
C GLN A 61 5.06 -0.59 -19.56
N GLN A 62 5.11 -0.77 -20.88
CA GLN A 62 4.21 -1.68 -21.58
C GLN A 62 4.49 -3.15 -21.27
N GLU A 63 5.76 -3.54 -21.20
CA GLU A 63 6.16 -4.90 -20.87
C GLU A 63 5.83 -5.25 -19.41
N VAL A 64 6.15 -4.34 -18.49
CA VAL A 64 5.83 -4.45 -17.07
C VAL A 64 4.31 -4.56 -16.88
N GLN A 65 3.51 -3.75 -17.59
CA GLN A 65 2.06 -3.84 -17.54
C GLN A 65 1.56 -5.25 -17.90
N GLN A 66 2.02 -5.81 -19.01
CA GLN A 66 1.61 -7.15 -19.44
C GLN A 66 2.05 -8.25 -18.44
N ARG A 67 3.23 -8.11 -17.83
CA ARG A 67 3.72 -9.04 -16.81
C ARG A 67 2.85 -8.94 -15.54
N LEU A 68 2.54 -7.73 -15.09
CA LEU A 68 1.69 -7.48 -13.93
C LEU A 68 0.28 -8.04 -14.15
N GLU A 69 -0.38 -7.75 -15.27
CA GLU A 69 -1.72 -8.26 -15.58
C GLU A 69 -1.78 -9.80 -15.51
N LYS A 70 -0.74 -10.50 -15.98
CA LYS A 70 -0.64 -11.96 -15.88
C LYS A 70 -0.43 -12.44 -14.44
N LEU A 71 0.44 -11.78 -13.68
CA LEU A 71 0.74 -12.13 -12.29
C LEU A 71 -0.50 -11.99 -11.42
N ILE A 72 -1.21 -10.87 -11.54
CA ILE A 72 -2.42 -10.60 -10.78
C ILE A 72 -3.49 -11.64 -11.14
N ALA A 73 -3.61 -12.06 -12.40
CA ALA A 73 -4.58 -13.08 -12.80
C ALA A 73 -4.38 -14.43 -12.10
N SER A 74 -3.17 -14.68 -11.61
CA SER A 74 -2.79 -15.88 -10.85
C SER A 74 -2.53 -15.62 -9.37
N TYR A 75 -2.74 -14.38 -8.90
CA TYR A 75 -2.39 -13.99 -7.54
C TYR A 75 -3.49 -14.40 -6.58
N ASP A 76 -3.20 -15.45 -5.81
CA ASP A 76 -4.01 -15.86 -4.66
C ASP A 76 -3.43 -15.19 -3.40
N GLU A 77 -4.23 -14.36 -2.73
CA GLU A 77 -3.79 -13.66 -1.54
C GLU A 77 -3.74 -14.63 -0.36
N SER A 78 -2.57 -15.21 -0.13
CA SER A 78 -2.25 -15.78 1.18
C SER A 78 -1.66 -14.68 2.05
N PRO A 79 -2.34 -14.23 3.11
CA PRO A 79 -1.78 -13.23 4.01
C PRO A 79 -0.52 -13.81 4.67
N SER A 80 0.64 -13.39 4.18
CA SER A 80 1.91 -13.64 4.85
C SER A 80 2.10 -12.53 5.87
N ARG A 81 1.50 -12.71 7.06
CA ARG A 81 1.83 -11.84 8.19
C ARG A 81 3.28 -12.13 8.56
N VAL A 82 4.18 -11.21 8.25
CA VAL A 82 5.54 -11.28 8.75
C VAL A 82 5.45 -10.89 10.22
N GLU A 83 5.44 -11.89 11.10
CA GLU A 83 5.60 -11.66 12.53
C GLU A 83 7.00 -11.07 12.76
N ARG A 84 7.04 -9.84 13.25
CA ARG A 84 8.26 -9.19 13.74
C ARG A 84 7.98 -8.72 15.16
N ASP A 85 9.03 -8.67 15.96
CA ASP A 85 8.95 -8.05 17.27
C ASP A 85 8.56 -6.57 17.11
N PRO A 86 7.60 -6.08 17.89
CA PRO A 86 7.20 -4.67 17.84
C PRO A 86 8.37 -3.78 18.27
N ILE A 87 8.47 -2.61 17.64
CA ILE A 87 9.40 -1.55 18.06
C ILE A 87 8.61 -0.58 18.94
N GLU A 88 9.07 -0.37 20.17
CA GLU A 88 8.50 0.63 21.06
C GLU A 88 8.94 2.04 20.65
N ILE A 89 7.97 2.93 20.45
CA ILE A 89 8.21 4.34 20.13
C ILE A 89 7.66 5.19 21.28
N PRO A 90 8.52 5.85 22.08
CA PRO A 90 8.05 6.72 23.16
C PRO A 90 7.42 7.99 22.59
N VAL A 91 6.18 8.28 22.98
CA VAL A 91 5.41 9.45 22.52
C VAL A 91 5.04 10.33 23.72
N ARG A 92 5.30 11.63 23.60
CA ARG A 92 4.75 12.65 24.49
C ARG A 92 3.49 13.21 23.84
N TYR A 93 2.35 13.07 24.52
CA TYR A 93 1.06 13.56 24.05
C TYR A 93 0.87 15.03 24.42
N ASP A 94 1.63 15.92 23.78
CA ASP A 94 1.52 17.37 23.94
C ASP A 94 1.38 18.12 22.61
N GLY A 95 0.88 17.42 21.59
CA GLY A 95 0.57 18.01 20.30
C GLY A 95 -0.56 19.05 20.41
N GLU A 96 -0.45 20.13 19.64
CA GLU A 96 -1.41 21.23 19.64
C GLU A 96 -2.85 20.79 19.31
N ASP A 97 -2.98 19.73 18.52
CA ASP A 97 -4.26 19.18 18.09
C ASP A 97 -4.89 18.18 19.08
N LEU A 98 -4.24 17.86 20.21
CA LEU A 98 -4.70 16.80 21.12
C LEU A 98 -6.16 17.01 21.57
N ALA A 99 -6.47 18.22 22.05
CA ALA A 99 -7.82 18.58 22.47
C ALA A 99 -8.82 18.54 21.30
N PHE A 100 -8.41 19.01 20.12
CA PHE A 100 -9.24 19.02 18.92
C PHE A 100 -9.59 17.61 18.45
N VAL A 101 -8.62 16.70 18.41
CA VAL A 101 -8.87 15.30 18.00
C VAL A 101 -9.71 14.58 19.04
N ALA A 102 -9.49 14.81 20.34
CA ALA A 102 -10.30 14.23 21.41
C ALA A 102 -11.78 14.64 21.24
N GLU A 103 -12.04 15.94 21.05
CA GLU A 103 -13.38 16.46 20.79
C GLU A 103 -14.00 15.87 19.51
N ALA A 104 -13.27 15.85 18.39
CA ALA A 104 -13.74 15.30 17.12
C ALA A 104 -14.10 13.80 17.21
N CYS A 105 -13.41 13.06 18.08
CA CYS A 105 -13.69 11.65 18.35
C CYS A 105 -14.73 11.43 19.47
N SER A 106 -15.25 12.49 20.09
CA SER A 106 -16.14 12.41 21.27
C SER A 106 -15.52 11.64 22.45
N LEU A 107 -14.23 11.87 22.69
CA LEU A 107 -13.43 11.30 23.77
C LEU A 107 -12.85 12.41 24.64
N SER A 108 -12.49 12.09 25.87
CA SER A 108 -11.49 12.88 26.61
C SER A 108 -10.08 12.68 26.04
N GLU A 109 -9.17 13.62 26.32
CA GLU A 109 -7.76 13.47 25.95
C GLU A 109 -7.15 12.18 26.52
N GLU A 110 -7.49 11.82 27.77
CA GLU A 110 -7.01 10.60 28.42
C GLU A 110 -7.52 9.33 27.71
N GLU A 111 -8.80 9.27 27.34
CA GLU A 111 -9.36 8.13 26.59
C GLU A 111 -8.74 7.99 25.20
N LEU A 112 -8.49 9.12 24.52
CA LEU A 112 -7.80 9.13 23.23
C LEU A 112 -6.38 8.56 23.36
N ILE A 113 -5.63 9.00 24.38
CA ILE A 113 -4.27 8.50 24.65
C ILE A 113 -4.30 6.99 24.92
N GLN A 114 -5.19 6.53 25.80
CA GLN A 114 -5.31 5.10 26.10
C GLN A 114 -5.66 4.27 24.86
N ARG A 115 -6.53 4.79 23.99
CA ARG A 115 -6.89 4.10 22.75
C ARG A 115 -5.73 4.04 21.76
N HIS A 116 -4.95 5.11 21.64
CA HIS A 116 -3.77 5.15 20.78
C HIS A 116 -2.65 4.21 21.27
N LEU A 117 -2.53 4.00 22.59
CA LEU A 117 -1.52 3.09 23.16
C LEU A 117 -1.86 1.59 22.96
N GLY A 118 -3.13 1.25 22.76
CA GLY A 118 -3.64 -0.13 22.84
C GLY A 118 -3.97 -0.81 21.50
N THR A 119 -3.37 -0.40 20.38
CA THR A 119 -3.68 -0.96 19.05
C THR A 119 -2.59 -1.91 18.53
#